data_AF-A0A485DAE2-F1
#
_entry.id   AF-A0A485DAE2-F1
#
_cell.length_a   1.000
_cell.length_b   1.000
_cell.length_c   1.000
_cell.angle_alpha   90.00
_cell.angle_beta   90.00
_cell.angle_gamma   90.00
#
_symmetry.space_group_name_H-M   'P 1'
#
loop_
_entity.id
_entity.type
_entity.pdbx_description
1 polymer ?
#
loop_
_entity_poly.entity_id
_entity_poly.type
_entity_poly.pdbx_seq_one_letter_code
_entity_poly.pdbx_strand_id
1 'polypeptide(L)'
;MAKSLATRCATFRRAAGIDESLVELPKAPPLNTLPLANKVPEPLPALTGYTFEGYRNADGSVGTRNLLGITTSVHWRRGRRRLCGENY
;
A
#
# COMPACT_ATOMS: atom_id res chain seq x y z
N MET A 1 -9.38 -2.47 21.05
CA MET A 1 -10.32 -2.99 20.04
C MET A 1 -9.70 -4.24 19.46
N ALA A 2 -9.98 -5.37 20.11
CA ALA A 2 -9.64 -6.67 19.57
C ALA A 2 -10.59 -6.92 18.38
N LYS A 3 -10.04 -7.06 17.17
CA LYS A 3 -10.80 -7.66 16.07
C LYS A 3 -10.89 -9.15 16.43
N SER A 4 -12.05 -9.59 16.88
CA SER A 4 -12.28 -11.02 17.06
C SER A 4 -12.19 -11.70 15.70
N LEU A 5 -11.32 -12.71 15.58
CA LEU A 5 -11.15 -13.48 14.35
C LEU A 5 -12.19 -14.61 14.22
N ALA A 6 -12.86 -14.99 15.32
CA ALA A 6 -13.80 -16.10 15.36
C ALA A 6 -14.78 -15.95 16.53
N THR A 7 -16.04 -16.28 16.32
CA THR A 7 -17.09 -16.11 17.37
C THR A 7 -17.30 -17.39 18.20
N ARG A 8 -17.07 -18.57 17.63
CA ARG A 8 -17.10 -19.86 18.35
C ARG A 8 -16.08 -20.82 17.73
N CYS A 9 -15.40 -21.60 18.58
CA CYS A 9 -14.58 -22.74 18.22
C CYS A 9 -14.99 -23.90 19.14
N ALA A 10 -15.20 -25.10 18.59
CA ALA A 10 -15.49 -26.29 19.39
C ALA A 10 -14.35 -26.55 20.41
N THR A 11 -14.66 -27.19 21.55
CA THR A 11 -13.69 -27.46 22.62
C THR A 11 -12.45 -28.19 22.08
N PHE A 12 -11.33 -27.48 21.99
CA PHE A 12 -10.04 -28.04 21.55
C PHE A 12 -9.10 -28.25 22.74
N ARG A 13 -8.28 -29.29 22.67
CA ARG A 13 -7.19 -29.51 23.64
C ARG A 13 -6.12 -28.45 23.41
N ARG A 14 -5.64 -27.78 24.46
CA ARG A 14 -4.50 -26.84 24.35
C ARG A 14 -3.36 -27.51 23.56
N ALA A 15 -2.84 -26.81 22.55
CA ALA A 15 -1.84 -27.24 21.56
C ALA A 15 -2.30 -28.10 20.36
N ALA A 16 -3.60 -28.27 20.12
CA ALA A 16 -4.09 -28.74 18.83
C ALA A 16 -4.11 -27.60 17.79
N GLY A 17 -3.67 -27.87 16.57
CA GLY A 17 -3.84 -26.95 15.43
C GLY A 17 -5.32 -26.68 15.17
N ILE A 18 -5.65 -25.44 14.81
CA ILE A 18 -7.03 -25.03 14.51
C ILE A 18 -7.24 -25.21 13.02
N ASP A 19 -8.15 -26.11 12.65
CA ASP A 19 -8.61 -26.32 11.26
C ASP A 19 -9.69 -25.29 10.91
N GLU A 20 -9.68 -24.77 9.67
CA GLU A 20 -10.62 -23.76 9.21
C GLU A 20 -12.09 -24.20 9.27
N SER A 21 -12.38 -25.51 9.24
CA SER A 21 -13.75 -26.03 9.39
C SER A 21 -14.32 -25.88 10.81
N LEU A 22 -13.45 -25.64 11.80
CA LEU A 22 -13.82 -25.47 13.20
C LEU A 22 -14.03 -23.98 13.59
N VAL A 23 -13.86 -23.07 12.62
CA VAL A 23 -13.88 -21.63 12.82
C VAL A 23 -15.14 -21.01 12.20
N GLU A 24 -16.05 -20.51 13.05
CA GLU A 24 -17.17 -19.70 12.59
C GLU A 24 -16.76 -18.22 12.44
N LEU A 25 -16.77 -17.74 11.20
CA LEU A 25 -16.50 -16.34 10.88
C LEU A 25 -17.67 -15.43 11.32
N PRO A 26 -17.39 -14.30 11.99
CA PRO A 26 -18.43 -13.33 12.33
C PRO A 26 -19.00 -12.68 11.07
N LYS A 27 -20.29 -12.35 11.10
CA LYS A 27 -20.94 -11.56 10.04
C LYS A 27 -20.29 -10.17 9.99
N ALA A 28 -19.79 -9.79 8.80
CA ALA A 28 -19.17 -8.49 8.61
C ALA A 28 -20.19 -7.34 8.89
N PRO A 29 -19.81 -6.32 9.66
CA PRO A 29 -20.65 -5.14 9.85
C PRO A 29 -20.76 -4.33 8.55
N PRO A 30 -21.84 -3.54 8.37
CA PRO A 30 -22.00 -2.72 7.18
C PRO A 30 -20.97 -1.58 7.14
N LEU A 31 -20.55 -1.18 5.93
CA LEU A 31 -19.44 -0.22 5.74
C LEU A 31 -19.67 1.14 6.41
N ASN A 32 -20.92 1.56 6.52
CA ASN A 32 -21.33 2.84 7.11
C ASN A 32 -21.25 2.88 8.64
N THR A 33 -21.13 1.73 9.32
CA THR A 33 -20.99 1.68 10.79
C THR A 33 -19.54 1.52 11.22
N LEU A 34 -18.60 1.47 10.27
CA LEU A 34 -17.19 1.34 10.57
C LEU A 34 -16.63 2.65 11.14
N PRO A 35 -15.90 2.60 12.27
CA PRO A 35 -15.29 3.79 12.85
C PRO A 35 -14.22 4.35 11.91
N LEU A 36 -14.45 5.55 11.38
CA LEU A 36 -13.49 6.28 10.55
C LEU A 36 -12.55 7.08 11.44
N ALA A 37 -11.24 6.87 11.31
CA ALA A 37 -10.21 7.64 12.01
C ALA A 37 -10.30 7.69 13.56
N ASN A 38 -11.04 6.81 14.23
CA ASN A 38 -11.22 6.86 15.71
C ASN A 38 -9.99 6.46 16.54
N LYS A 39 -8.85 6.17 15.90
CA LYS A 39 -7.60 5.77 16.55
C LYS A 39 -6.43 6.34 15.78
N VAL A 40 -6.37 7.66 15.68
CA VAL A 40 -5.16 8.32 15.17
C VAL A 40 -4.08 8.13 16.23
N PRO A 41 -3.02 7.33 15.96
CA PRO A 41 -1.91 7.22 16.88
C PRO A 41 -1.19 8.57 16.95
N GLU A 42 -0.60 8.86 18.11
CA GLU A 42 0.25 10.05 18.22
C GLU A 42 1.43 9.96 17.25
N PRO A 43 1.83 11.08 16.61
CA PRO A 43 2.94 11.08 15.68
C PRO A 43 4.22 10.69 16.41
N LEU A 44 4.91 9.71 15.84
CA LEU A 44 6.23 9.28 16.31
C LEU A 44 7.24 10.44 16.16
N PRO A 45 8.28 10.49 17.02
CA PRO A 45 9.32 11.50 16.89
C PRO A 45 9.97 11.43 15.51
N ALA A 46 10.28 12.59 14.94
CA ALA A 46 10.88 12.68 13.61
C ALA A 46 12.27 12.05 13.61
N LEU A 47 12.53 11.18 12.64
CA LEU A 47 13.86 10.62 12.41
C LEU A 47 14.73 11.68 11.72
N THR A 48 15.74 12.19 12.42
CA THR A 48 16.67 13.20 11.90
C THR A 48 17.99 12.58 11.44
N GLY A 49 18.62 13.16 10.41
CA GLY A 49 19.97 12.77 9.97
C GLY A 49 20.03 11.71 8.86
N TYR A 50 18.89 11.21 8.39
CA TYR A 50 18.83 10.32 7.23
C TYR A 50 18.84 11.13 5.93
N THR A 51 19.90 10.97 5.15
CA THR A 51 20.05 11.58 3.82
C THR A 51 20.29 10.50 2.78
N PHE A 52 19.94 10.76 1.53
CA PHE A 52 20.27 9.89 0.41
C PHE A 52 20.81 10.71 -0.75
N GLU A 53 21.70 10.10 -1.54
CA GLU A 53 22.18 10.69 -2.79
C GLU A 53 21.11 10.53 -3.87
N GLY A 54 20.67 11.64 -4.45
CA GLY A 54 19.65 11.63 -5.48
C GLY A 54 19.80 12.80 -6.45
N TYR A 55 19.04 12.74 -7.54
CA TYR A 55 19.07 13.73 -8.61
C TYR A 55 18.12 14.88 -8.27
N ARG A 56 18.67 16.07 -8.01
CA ARG A 56 17.87 17.28 -7.75
C ARG A 56 17.21 17.74 -9.05
N ASN A 57 15.90 17.82 -9.03
CA ASN A 57 15.11 18.40 -10.11
C ASN A 57 14.95 19.92 -9.89
N ALA A 58 14.62 20.65 -10.96
CA ALA A 58 14.43 22.11 -10.91
C ALA A 58 13.23 22.53 -10.02
N ASP A 59 12.28 21.64 -9.80
CA ASP A 59 11.11 21.82 -8.91
C ASP A 59 11.45 21.58 -7.42
N GLY A 60 12.70 21.24 -7.09
CA GLY A 60 13.17 20.95 -5.74
C GLY A 60 12.93 19.52 -5.27
N SER A 61 12.24 18.68 -6.06
CA SER A 61 12.12 17.25 -5.78
C SER A 61 13.45 16.52 -6.02
N VAL A 62 13.62 15.36 -5.39
CA VAL A 62 14.82 14.54 -5.56
C VAL A 62 14.43 13.16 -6.08
N GLY A 63 14.89 12.84 -7.29
CA GLY A 63 14.69 11.54 -7.92
C GLY A 63 15.73 10.52 -7.46
N THR A 64 15.33 9.26 -7.31
CA THR A 64 16.25 8.14 -7.05
C THR A 64 16.92 7.61 -8.31
N ARG A 65 16.41 7.99 -9.49
CA ARG A 65 16.95 7.65 -10.82
C ARG A 65 16.82 8.83 -11.76
N ASN A 66 17.77 8.98 -12.67
CA ASN A 66 17.70 9.94 -13.76
C ASN A 66 17.08 9.28 -14.99
N LEU A 67 15.79 9.52 -15.24
CA LEU A 67 15.00 8.84 -16.28
C LEU A 67 14.55 9.83 -17.35
N LEU A 68 14.62 9.41 -18.62
CA LEU A 68 14.04 10.15 -19.75
C LEU A 68 12.56 9.79 -19.93
N GLY A 69 11.67 10.73 -19.61
CA GLY A 69 10.23 10.56 -19.81
C GLY A 69 9.77 11.03 -21.20
N ILE A 70 9.40 10.11 -22.09
CA ILE A 70 8.81 10.44 -23.39
C ILE A 70 7.29 10.26 -23.33
N THR A 71 6.53 11.36 -23.41
CA THR A 71 5.07 11.33 -23.46
C THR A 71 4.56 11.82 -24.83
N THR A 72 3.38 11.36 -25.24
CA THR A 72 2.73 11.81 -26.47
C THR A 72 1.35 12.32 -26.13
N SER A 73 0.88 13.38 -26.80
CA SER A 73 -0.45 13.95 -26.58
C SER A 73 -1.57 12.94 -26.85
N VAL A 74 -2.71 13.12 -26.20
CA VAL A 74 -3.88 12.21 -26.27
C VAL A 74 -4.41 12.08 -27.70
N HIS A 75 -4.27 13.14 -28.51
CA HIS A 75 -4.71 13.20 -29.90
C HIS A 75 -3.74 12.51 -30.89
N TRP A 76 -2.59 12.02 -30.41
CA TRP A 76 -1.57 11.41 -31.24
C TRP A 76 -1.95 9.99 -31.65
N ARG A 77 -1.77 9.64 -32.93
CA ARG A 77 -1.96 8.26 -33.41
C ARG A 77 -0.89 7.35 -32.79
N ARG A 78 -1.33 6.28 -32.12
CA ARG A 78 -0.46 5.26 -31.49
C ARG A 78 0.60 4.74 -32.49
N GLY A 79 1.84 4.54 -32.01
CA GLY A 79 2.86 3.75 -32.72
C GLY A 79 4.26 4.36 -32.87
N ARG A 80 4.45 5.67 -32.64
CA ARG A 80 5.74 6.35 -32.92
C ARG A 80 6.73 6.43 -31.74
N ARG A 81 6.38 5.97 -30.54
CA ARG A 81 7.26 6.07 -29.34
C ARG A 81 8.49 5.17 -29.41
N ARG A 82 8.42 4.05 -30.13
CA ARG A 82 9.54 3.11 -30.28
C ARG A 82 10.72 3.75 -31.03
N LEU A 83 10.43 4.51 -32.09
CA LEU A 83 11.43 5.19 -32.92
C LEU A 83 12.19 6.30 -32.18
N CYS A 84 11.54 7.03 -31.27
CA CYS A 84 12.24 8.07 -30.49
C CYS A 84 13.18 7.49 -29.43
N GLY A 85 12.94 6.27 -28.95
CA GLY A 85 13.78 5.61 -27.95
C GLY A 85 14.95 4.81 -28.54
N GLU A 86 14.88 4.44 -29.82
CA GLU A 86 15.91 3.62 -30.50
C GLU A 86 17.07 4.45 -31.10
N ASN A 87 17.02 5.79 -31.02
CA ASN A 87 18.05 6.69 -31.55
C ASN A 87 18.90 7.37 -30.45
N TYR A 88 18.90 6.80 -29.25
CA TYR A 88 19.76 7.19 -28.12
C TYR A 88 20.53 5.99 -27.59
#